data_AF-A0A537DJL4-F1
#
_entry.id   AF-A0A537DJL4-F1
#
_cell.length_a   1.000
_cell.length_b   1.000
_cell.length_c   1.000
_cell.angle_alpha   90.00
_cell.angle_beta   90.00
_cell.angle_gamma   90.00
#
_symmetry.space_group_name_H-M   'P 1'
#
loop_
_entity.id
_entity.type
_entity.pdbx_description
1 polymer ?
#
loop_
_entity_poly.entity_id
_entity_poly.type
_entity_poly.pdbx_seq_one_letter_code
_entity_poly.pdbx_strand_id
1 'polypeptide(L)' 'MASIEDLVNQLERDGEGIDVLTVGGVLHLACGKPLENVLVQTDAVKHVPGDLLSVYQYCKGCKIAVRVL' A
#
# COMPACT_ATOMS: atom_id res chain seq x y z
N MET A 1 14.88 8.27 -3.32
CA MET A 1 14.72 7.34 -2.18
C MET A 1 13.24 7.06 -2.10
N ALA A 2 12.77 5.84 -2.35
CA ALA A 2 11.33 5.56 -2.30
C ALA A 2 10.81 5.67 -0.85
N SER A 3 9.81 6.53 -0.64
CA SER A 3 9.03 6.67 0.61
C SER A 3 7.65 6.03 0.46
N ILE A 4 6.90 5.94 1.57
CA ILE A 4 5.49 5.52 1.51
C ILE A 4 4.64 6.55 0.75
N GLU A 5 5.02 7.83 0.77
CA GLU A 5 4.35 8.88 0.00
C GLU A 5 4.59 8.67 -1.49
N ASP A 6 5.77 8.18 -1.90
CA ASP A 6 6.02 7.84 -3.30
C ASP A 6 5.11 6.71 -3.80
N LEU A 7 4.82 5.72 -2.95
CA LEU A 7 3.86 4.65 -3.24
C LEU A 7 2.44 5.19 -3.37
N VAL A 8 2.00 6.00 -2.40
CA VAL A 8 0.67 6.64 -2.42
C VAL A 8 0.50 7.50 -3.67
N ASN A 9 1.47 8.38 -3.97
CA ASN A 9 1.47 9.23 -5.16
C ASN A 9 1.49 8.43 -6.47
N GLN A 10 2.07 7.23 -6.48
CA GLN A 10 2.02 6.35 -7.65
C GLN A 10 0.60 5.79 -7.84
N LEU A 11 0.02 5.24 -6.78
CA LEU A 11 -1.32 4.66 -6.81
C LEU A 11 -2.41 5.72 -7.13
N GLU A 12 -2.26 6.96 -6.65
CA GLU A 12 -3.20 8.05 -6.97
C GLU A 12 -3.14 8.42 -8.46
N ARG A 13 -1.93 8.42 -9.05
CA ARG A 13 -1.74 8.66 -10.49
C ARG A 13 -2.34 7.55 -11.35
N ASP A 14 -2.34 6.32 -10.84
CA ASP A 14 -2.97 5.19 -11.50
C ASP A 14 -4.51 5.23 -11.39
N GLY A 15 -5.06 6.23 -10.69
CA GLY A 15 -6.49 6.52 -10.64
C GLY A 15 -7.24 5.77 -9.55
N GLU A 16 -6.53 5.26 -8.55
CA GLU A 16 -7.11 4.58 -7.39
C GLU A 16 -7.56 5.60 -6.33
N GLY A 17 -8.71 5.35 -5.69
CA GLY A 17 -9.07 6.05 -4.45
C GLY A 17 -8.22 5.48 -3.32
N ILE A 18 -7.57 6.32 -2.53
CA ILE A 18 -6.67 5.84 -1.48
C ILE A 18 -7.10 6.39 -0.13
N ASP A 19 -7.56 5.48 0.74
CA ASP A 19 -7.67 5.74 2.18
C ASP A 19 -6.50 5.04 2.88
N VAL A 20 -5.42 5.79 3.10
CA VAL A 20 -4.20 5.26 3.72
C VAL A 20 -4.43 5.01 5.21
N LEU A 21 -4.78 3.78 5.57
CA LEU A 21 -4.81 3.34 6.96
C LEU A 21 -3.48 2.67 7.35
N THR A 22 -2.59 3.43 7.97
CA THR A 22 -1.29 2.92 8.43
C THR A 22 -1.42 2.18 9.75
N VAL A 23 -1.60 0.86 9.72
CA VAL A 23 -1.54 0.02 10.93
C VAL A 23 -0.14 -0.55 11.07
N GLY A 24 0.63 -0.04 12.02
CA GLY A 24 1.95 -0.60 12.38
C GLY A 24 1.78 -1.83 13.25
N GLY A 25 2.43 -2.95 12.92
CA GLY A 25 2.31 -4.14 13.79
C GLY A 25 3.30 -5.27 13.57
N VAL A 26 3.71 -5.55 12.32
CA VAL A 26 4.51 -6.75 12.01
C VAL A 26 5.93 -6.37 11.60
N LEU A 27 6.94 -7.07 12.11
CA LEU A 27 8.33 -6.88 11.67
C LEU A 27 8.58 -7.62 10.34
N HIS A 28 9.23 -6.94 9.40
CA HIS A 28 9.70 -7.54 8.17
C HIS A 28 10.85 -8.51 8.47
N LEU A 29 10.64 -9.80 8.24
CA LEU A 29 11.60 -10.86 8.63
C LEU A 29 12.99 -10.68 8.01
N ALA A 30 13.07 -10.10 6.80
CA ALA A 30 14.35 -9.94 6.11
C ALA A 30 15.22 -8.79 6.65
N CYS A 31 14.61 -7.71 7.15
CA CYS A 31 15.37 -6.51 7.56
C CYS A 31 15.06 -6.03 8.98
N GLY A 32 14.18 -6.71 9.72
CA GLY A 32 13.80 -6.39 11.09
C GLY A 32 13.09 -5.04 11.28
N LYS A 33 12.66 -4.37 10.21
CA LYS A 33 11.94 -3.09 10.29
C LYS A 33 10.43 -3.34 10.28
N PRO A 34 9.62 -2.50 10.96
CA PRO A 34 8.16 -2.62 10.89
C PRO A 34 7.65 -2.52 9.45
N LEU A 35 6.66 -3.35 9.15
CA LEU A 35 5.80 -3.24 7.98
C LEU A 35 4.66 -2.27 8.29
N GLU A 36 4.36 -1.44 7.32
CA GLU A 36 3.22 -0.55 7.31
C GLU A 36 2.18 -1.11 6.35
N ASN A 37 0.97 -1.35 6.84
CA ASN A 37 -0.13 -1.73 5.98
C ASN A 37 -0.70 -0.46 5.34
N VAL A 38 -1.01 -0.51 4.06
CA VAL A 38 -1.65 0.55 3.28
C VAL A 38 -2.92 -0.04 2.69
N LEU A 39 -4.06 0.44 3.17
CA LEU A 39 -5.34 0.13 2.57
C LEU A 39 -5.52 1.00 1.31
N VAL A 40 -6.00 0.39 0.24
CA VAL A 40 -6.26 1.06 -1.03
C VAL A 40 -7.68 0.70 -1.46
N GLN A 41 -8.49 1.69 -1.81
CA GLN A 41 -9.90 1.49 -2.16
C GLN A 41 -10.14 1.99 -3.58
N THR A 42 -10.05 1.09 -4.55
CA THR A 42 -10.20 1.46 -5.95
C THR A 42 -11.63 1.91 -6.21
N ASP A 43 -11.80 3.12 -6.75
CA ASP A 43 -13.13 3.68 -7.04
C ASP A 43 -13.82 2.83 -8.11
N ALA A 44 -14.90 2.18 -7.70
CA ALA A 44 -15.73 1.30 -8.52
C ALA A 44 -16.31 1.98 -9.77
N VAL A 45 -16.31 3.32 -9.82
CA VAL A 45 -16.80 4.08 -10.97
C VAL A 45 -15.81 4.04 -12.15
N LYS A 46 -14.51 3.88 -11.90
CA LYS A 46 -13.47 3.88 -12.95
C LYS A 46 -12.82 2.51 -13.20
N HIS A 47 -12.90 1.57 -12.25
CA HIS A 47 -12.12 0.33 -12.29
C HIS A 47 -12.97 -0.93 -12.09
N VAL A 48 -12.43 -2.06 -12.56
CA VAL A 48 -13.08 -3.37 -12.65
C VAL A 48 -13.55 -3.84 -11.25
N PRO A 49 -14.77 -4.40 -11.11
CA PRO A 49 -15.41 -4.73 -9.82
C PRO A 49 -14.75 -5.86 -8.98
N GLY A 50 -13.48 -6.19 -9.23
CA GLY A 50 -12.72 -7.21 -8.49
C GLY A 50 -11.77 -6.68 -7.42
N ASP A 51 -11.34 -5.40 -7.52
CA ASP A 51 -10.30 -4.81 -6.66
C ASP A 51 -10.84 -3.66 -5.79
N LEU A 52 -12.07 -3.78 -5.29
CA LEU A 52 -12.70 -2.69 -4.51
C LEU A 52 -11.88 -2.27 -3.27
N LEU A 53 -11.11 -3.19 -2.68
CA LEU A 53 -10.27 -2.99 -1.51
C LEU A 53 -9.02 -3.88 -1.61
N SER A 54 -7.84 -3.27 -1.64
CA SER A 54 -6.55 -3.96 -1.61
C SER A 54 -5.74 -3.55 -0.38
N VAL A 55 -4.90 -4.45 0.12
CA VAL A 55 -3.95 -4.12 1.20
C VAL A 55 -2.53 -4.32 0.70
N TYR A 56 -1.70 -3.29 0.84
CA TYR A 56 -0.27 -3.36 0.58
C TYR A 56 0.51 -3.37 1.89
N GLN A 57 1.55 -4.20 1.96
CA GLN A 57 2.53 -4.15 3.04
C GLN A 57 3.79 -3.48 2.54
N TYR A 58 4.08 -2.29 3.09
CA TYR A 58 5.26 -1.51 2.79
C TYR A 58 6.34 -1.68 3.85
N CYS A 59 7.56 -1.96 3.43
CA CYS A 59 8.72 -2.00 4.31
C CYS A 59 9.60 -0.76 4.11
N LYS A 60 9.67 0.14 5.09
CA LYS A 60 10.57 1.33 5.05
C LYS A 60 12.06 1.00 4.92
N GLY A 61 12.49 -0.16 5.42
CA GLY A 61 13.89 -0.61 5.31
C GLY A 61 14.26 -1.02 3.88
N CYS A 62 13.54 -1.99 3.34
CA CYS A 62 13.74 -2.53 1.99
C CYS A 62 13.18 -1.64 0.87
N LYS A 63 12.27 -0.72 1.18
CA LYS A 63 11.54 0.14 0.23
C LYS A 63 10.77 -0.65 -0.82
N ILE A 64 10.15 -1.73 -0.36
CA ILE A 64 9.29 -2.61 -1.18
C ILE A 64 7.87 -2.56 -0.65
N ALA A 65 6.91 -2.65 -1.57
CA ALA A 65 5.50 -2.82 -1.27
C ALA A 65 5.03 -4.14 -1.90
N VAL A 66 4.26 -4.94 -1.16
CA VAL A 66 3.67 -6.19 -1.65
C VAL A 66 2.17 -6.14 -1.41
N ARG A 67 1.37 -6.40 -2.46
CA ARG A 67 -0.08 -6.59 -2.31
C ARG A 67 -0.33 -7.91 -1.59
N VAL A 68 -1.09 -7.89 -0.50
CA VAL A 68 -1.38 -9.06 0.33
C VAL A 68 -2.86 -9.47 0.30
N LEU A 69 -3.75 -8.55 -0.09
CA LEU A 69 -5.17 -8.76 -0.31
C LEU A 69 -5.61 -7.92 -1.51
#